data_AF-A0A2Y9BJU3-F1
#
_entry.id   AF-A0A2Y9BJU3-F1
#
_cell.length_a   1.000
_cell.length_b   1.000
_cell.length_c   1.000
_cell.angle_alpha   90.00
_cell.angle_beta   90.00
_cell.angle_gamma   90.00
#
_symmetry.space_group_name_H-M   'P 1'
#
loop_
_entity.id
_entity.type
_entity.pdbx_description
1 polymer ?
#
loop_
_entity_poly.entity_id
_entity_poly.type
_entity_poly.pdbx_seq_one_letter_code
_entity_poly.pdbx_strand_id
1 'polypeptide(L)'
;MELYDEIIRNTREYLSAYTPRCYPYDEKQCWEETASGEMVMLRDAAFELGGGNCESVNYTCVTSALDGAGKNEVLLYGPELSELKGDVSFARIVFLTADPSVWEGLGEEAAYRFIRDLEYVRYHVYPRGYMVRTSAKSSKEQARVSREALKAGISFEKLGAVYIRKYLQNPGIQSVQVLFLTGLYSLVPFQKEAGQAEAVTEALNHILKGMPMNCGTCDLKVICDEVEGMRALHQKKR
;
A
#
# COMPACT_ATOMS: atom_id res chain seq x y z
N MET A 1 -19.41 -1.77 4.91
CA MET A 1 -18.65 -2.94 5.38
C MET A 1 -17.57 -2.44 6.33
N GLU A 2 -17.50 -3.00 7.54
CA GLU A 2 -16.71 -2.45 8.67
C GLU A 2 -15.46 -3.30 9.00
N LEU A 3 -15.02 -4.17 8.08
CA LEU A 3 -13.98 -5.19 8.34
C LEU A 3 -12.64 -4.61 8.83
N TYR A 4 -12.32 -3.38 8.44
CA TYR A 4 -11.06 -2.73 8.80
C TYR A 4 -11.25 -1.54 9.75
N ASP A 5 -12.46 -1.28 10.23
CA ASP A 5 -12.78 -0.05 10.98
C ASP A 5 -12.06 -0.02 12.32
N GLU A 6 -11.98 -1.18 13.00
CA GLU A 6 -11.20 -1.32 14.22
C GLU A 6 -9.70 -1.06 13.98
N ILE A 7 -9.15 -1.59 12.88
CA ILE A 7 -7.75 -1.43 12.49
C ILE A 7 -7.46 0.05 12.20
N ILE A 8 -8.35 0.73 11.48
CA ILE A 8 -8.25 2.17 11.18
C ILE A 8 -8.30 2.98 12.48
N ARG A 9 -9.26 2.69 13.37
CA ARG A 9 -9.42 3.39 14.65
C ARG A 9 -8.18 3.24 15.53
N ASN A 10 -7.69 2.01 15.70
CA ASN A 10 -6.49 1.73 16.49
C ASN A 10 -5.25 2.41 15.88
N THR A 11 -5.10 2.35 14.56
CA THR A 11 -3.99 3.04 13.86
C THR A 11 -4.02 4.55 14.12
N ARG A 12 -5.20 5.18 14.05
CA ARG A 12 -5.37 6.62 14.35
C ARG A 12 -5.09 6.94 15.80
N GLU A 13 -5.52 6.09 16.73
CA GLU A 13 -5.25 6.25 18.16
C GLU A 13 -3.74 6.23 18.44
N TYR A 14 -2.99 5.30 17.85
CA TYR A 14 -1.52 5.28 17.95
C TYR A 14 -0.88 6.53 17.34
N LEU A 15 -1.44 7.06 16.26
CA LEU A 15 -0.94 8.26 15.59
C LEU A 15 -1.36 9.56 16.27
N SER A 16 -2.29 9.53 17.24
CA SER A 16 -2.78 10.73 17.95
C SER A 16 -1.70 11.44 18.77
N ALA A 17 -0.63 10.72 19.14
CA ALA A 17 0.54 11.28 19.80
C ALA A 17 1.45 12.10 18.86
N TYR A 18 1.16 12.10 17.56
CA TYR A 18 1.98 12.74 16.53
C TYR A 18 1.14 13.77 15.76
N THR A 19 1.80 14.82 15.27
CA THR A 19 1.18 15.79 14.35
C THR A 19 1.70 15.52 12.93
N PRO A 20 0.83 15.13 11.98
CA PRO A 20 1.26 14.91 10.61
C PRO A 20 1.49 16.22 9.87
N ARG A 21 2.37 16.19 8.87
CA ARG A 21 2.30 17.10 7.72
C ARG A 21 1.23 16.57 6.76
N CYS A 22 0.23 17.40 6.45
CA CYS A 22 -0.88 17.02 5.58
C CYS A 22 -0.72 17.69 4.22
N TYR A 23 -0.78 16.90 3.15
CA TYR A 23 -0.73 17.38 1.78
C TYR A 23 -2.04 17.00 1.07
N PRO A 24 -2.86 17.97 0.64
CA PRO A 24 -4.03 17.66 -0.17
C PRO A 24 -3.59 17.03 -1.50
N TYR A 25 -4.38 16.09 -2.01
CA TYR A 25 -4.10 15.50 -3.31
C TYR A 25 -4.19 16.55 -4.43
N ASP A 26 -3.12 16.65 -5.21
CA ASP A 26 -3.08 17.36 -6.49
C ASP A 26 -2.41 16.44 -7.51
N GLU A 27 -3.16 16.06 -8.55
CA GLU A 27 -2.65 15.20 -9.63
C GLU A 27 -1.41 15.79 -10.31
N LYS A 28 -1.30 17.12 -10.38
CA LYS A 28 -0.14 17.80 -10.98
C LYS A 28 1.14 17.64 -10.17
N GLN A 29 1.03 17.27 -8.89
CA GLN A 29 2.18 16.99 -8.03
C GLN A 29 2.64 15.53 -8.13
N CYS A 30 1.96 14.67 -8.90
CA CYS A 30 2.39 13.29 -9.05
C CYS A 30 3.85 13.20 -9.51
N TRP A 31 4.65 12.42 -8.78
CA TRP A 31 6.00 12.09 -9.23
C TRP A 31 5.94 11.34 -10.56
N GLU A 32 6.99 11.49 -11.36
CA GLU A 32 7.09 10.79 -12.62
C GLU A 32 7.19 9.28 -12.43
N GLU A 33 6.46 8.54 -13.25
CA GLU A 33 6.49 7.08 -13.28
C GLU A 33 7.27 6.56 -14.47
N THR A 34 7.83 5.36 -14.33
CA THR A 34 8.40 4.57 -15.43
C THR A 34 7.40 3.53 -15.93
N ALA A 35 7.65 2.94 -17.10
CA ALA A 35 6.78 1.91 -17.66
C ALA A 35 6.75 0.61 -16.81
N SER A 36 7.85 0.34 -16.10
CA SER A 36 8.01 -0.80 -15.19
C SER A 36 8.92 -0.41 -14.03
N GLY A 37 8.94 -1.20 -12.96
CA GLY A 37 9.80 -0.97 -11.81
C GLY A 37 11.28 -0.83 -12.19
N GLU A 38 11.90 0.26 -11.76
CA GLU A 38 13.32 0.53 -11.95
C GLU A 38 14.14 -0.09 -10.80
N MET A 39 15.34 -0.62 -11.12
CA MET A 39 16.25 -1.16 -10.11
C MET A 39 17.19 -0.07 -9.60
N VAL A 40 17.07 0.27 -8.31
CA VAL A 40 18.03 1.17 -7.64
C VAL A 40 19.10 0.33 -6.93
N MET A 41 20.33 0.39 -7.45
CA MET A 41 21.48 -0.29 -6.86
C MET A 41 21.89 0.39 -5.54
N LEU A 42 22.42 -0.38 -4.58
CA LEU A 42 22.82 0.15 -3.28
C LEU A 42 23.84 1.29 -3.41
N ARG A 43 24.78 1.17 -4.37
CA ARG A 43 25.77 2.21 -4.64
C ARG A 43 25.14 3.53 -5.07
N ASP A 44 23.96 3.51 -5.68
CA ASP A 44 23.25 4.67 -6.25
C ASP A 44 22.13 5.20 -5.33
N ALA A 45 21.76 4.40 -4.33
CA ALA A 45 20.83 4.78 -3.27
C ALA A 45 21.42 5.87 -2.36
N ALA A 46 20.58 6.78 -1.90
CA ALA A 46 20.93 7.72 -0.83
C ALA A 46 20.75 7.07 0.55
N PHE A 47 19.66 6.31 0.69
CA PHE A 47 19.28 5.57 1.90
C PHE A 47 18.20 4.54 1.56
N GLU A 48 17.95 3.63 2.49
CA GLU A 48 16.82 2.70 2.48
C GLU A 48 15.78 3.08 3.54
N LEU A 49 14.51 3.11 3.14
CA LEU A 49 13.36 3.17 4.03
C LEU A 49 12.99 1.75 4.42
N GLY A 50 13.01 1.41 5.71
CA GLY A 50 12.66 0.08 6.18
C GLY A 50 13.65 -1.02 5.78
N GLY A 51 14.78 -0.63 5.17
CA GLY A 51 15.91 -1.48 4.77
C GLY A 51 16.94 -1.65 5.89
N GLY A 52 18.06 -2.31 5.58
CA GLY A 52 19.07 -2.65 6.59
C GLY A 52 18.48 -3.36 7.83
N ASN A 53 18.71 -2.79 9.00
CA ASN A 53 18.19 -3.26 10.30
C ASN A 53 16.95 -2.46 10.78
N CYS A 54 16.39 -1.60 9.93
CA CYS A 54 15.24 -0.77 10.29
C CYS A 54 13.93 -1.54 10.19
N GLU A 55 13.00 -1.23 11.09
CA GLU A 55 11.65 -1.80 11.05
C GLU A 55 10.88 -1.31 9.83
N SER A 56 10.03 -2.18 9.28
CA SER A 56 9.07 -1.77 8.26
C SER A 56 7.74 -2.48 8.35
N VAL A 57 6.69 -1.76 7.96
CA VAL A 57 5.35 -2.34 7.81
C VAL A 57 4.53 -1.63 6.74
N ASN A 58 3.70 -2.36 6.02
CA ASN A 58 2.71 -1.84 5.10
C ASN A 58 1.39 -2.60 5.25
N TYR A 59 0.29 -1.89 5.11
CA TYR A 59 -1.04 -2.48 5.03
C TYR A 59 -2.03 -1.51 4.38
N THR A 60 -3.13 -2.06 3.89
CA THR A 60 -4.21 -1.31 3.24
C THR A 60 -5.51 -1.70 3.91
N CYS A 61 -6.31 -0.71 4.26
CA CYS A 61 -7.60 -0.89 4.91
C CYS A 61 -8.67 -0.25 4.04
N VAL A 62 -9.77 -0.96 3.83
CA VAL A 62 -10.94 -0.44 3.12
C VAL A 62 -12.12 -0.34 4.09
N THR A 63 -12.85 0.75 4.02
CA THR A 63 -14.07 0.97 4.80
C THR A 63 -15.11 1.69 3.95
N SER A 64 -16.37 1.62 4.36
CA SER A 64 -17.45 2.45 3.80
C SER A 64 -17.60 3.80 4.52
N ALA A 65 -16.92 4.01 5.66
CA ALA A 65 -17.04 5.23 6.44
C ALA A 65 -15.71 5.57 7.13
N LEU A 66 -15.05 6.63 6.65
CA LEU A 66 -13.91 7.23 7.33
C LEU A 66 -14.38 8.49 8.07
N ASP A 67 -14.09 8.56 9.38
CA ASP A 67 -14.49 9.66 10.27
C ASP A 67 -13.90 11.05 9.91
N GLY A 68 -13.14 11.15 8.82
CA GLY A 68 -12.73 12.40 8.19
C GLY A 68 -13.29 12.42 6.78
N ALA A 69 -14.28 13.30 6.54
CA ALA A 69 -14.97 13.45 5.26
C ALA A 69 -14.02 13.31 4.05
N GLY A 70 -14.11 12.20 3.31
CA GLY A 70 -13.77 12.03 1.89
C GLY A 70 -12.51 12.73 1.34
N LYS A 71 -11.45 12.95 2.12
CA LYS A 71 -10.27 13.70 1.65
C LYS A 71 -9.25 12.77 1.02
N ASN A 72 -8.94 13.04 -0.24
CA ASN A 72 -7.74 12.52 -0.88
C ASN A 72 -6.53 13.31 -0.35
N GLU A 73 -5.68 12.67 0.45
CA GLU A 73 -4.54 13.35 1.07
C GLU A 73 -3.38 12.42 1.43
N VAL A 74 -2.20 13.01 1.49
CA VAL A 74 -0.99 12.38 2.01
C VAL A 74 -0.73 12.88 3.42
N LEU A 75 -0.52 11.97 4.35
CA LEU A 75 -0.21 12.27 5.74
C LEU A 75 1.20 11.77 6.06
N LEU A 76 2.12 12.68 6.35
CA LEU A 76 3.49 12.35 6.70
C LEU A 76 3.72 12.52 8.21
N TYR A 77 4.04 11.42 8.87
CA TYR A 77 4.41 11.34 10.28
C TYR A 77 5.92 11.09 10.38
N GLY A 78 6.69 12.14 10.70
CA GLY A 78 8.14 12.07 10.77
C GLY A 78 8.84 12.90 9.69
N PRO A 79 10.15 12.71 9.46
CA PRO A 79 10.94 13.48 8.50
C PRO A 79 10.54 13.22 7.03
N GLU A 80 10.63 14.26 6.21
CA GLU A 80 10.51 14.20 4.75
C GLU A 80 11.78 13.59 4.14
N LEU A 81 11.71 13.05 2.93
CA LEU A 81 12.82 12.44 2.21
C LEU A 81 14.07 13.34 2.16
N SER A 82 13.89 14.64 1.95
CA SER A 82 14.99 15.62 1.93
C SER A 82 15.67 15.86 3.28
N GLU A 83 15.01 15.47 4.37
CA GLU A 83 15.49 15.66 5.75
C GLU A 83 16.21 14.43 6.29
N LEU A 84 16.10 13.29 5.60
CA LEU A 84 16.75 12.03 5.97
C LEU A 84 18.25 12.06 5.68
N LYS A 85 19.03 11.46 6.59
CA LYS A 85 20.50 11.37 6.51
C LYS A 85 21.03 9.94 6.38
N GLY A 86 20.14 8.96 6.32
CA GLY A 86 20.47 7.55 6.31
C GLY A 86 19.20 6.70 6.43
N ASP A 87 19.40 5.41 6.63
CA ASP A 87 18.30 4.44 6.71
C ASP A 87 17.44 4.70 7.95
N VAL A 88 16.12 4.54 7.79
CA VAL A 88 15.14 4.80 8.85
C VAL A 88 14.04 3.75 8.85
N SER A 89 13.36 3.59 10.00
CA SER A 89 12.11 2.85 10.08
C SER A 89 11.07 3.46 9.14
N PHE A 90 10.25 2.61 8.53
CA PHE A 90 9.32 3.05 7.50
C PHE A 90 8.00 2.29 7.54
N ALA A 91 6.90 3.02 7.52
CA ALA A 91 5.61 2.44 7.24
C ALA A 91 4.84 3.21 6.17
N ARG A 92 4.19 2.46 5.29
CA ARG A 92 3.21 2.98 4.33
C ARG A 92 1.87 2.33 4.57
N ILE A 93 0.91 3.14 5.00
CA ILE A 93 -0.44 2.69 5.35
C ILE A 93 -1.41 3.39 4.40
N VAL A 94 -2.38 2.66 3.87
CA VAL A 94 -3.38 3.22 2.97
C VAL A 94 -4.76 3.00 3.54
N PHE A 95 -5.53 4.07 3.70
CA PHE A 95 -6.94 4.00 4.03
C PHE A 95 -7.77 4.37 2.80
N LEU A 96 -8.73 3.50 2.48
CA LEU A 96 -9.59 3.62 1.33
C LEU A 96 -11.04 3.72 1.79
N THR A 97 -11.75 4.74 1.33
CA THR A 97 -13.21 4.80 1.44
C THR A 97 -13.79 4.23 0.15
N ALA A 98 -14.47 3.10 0.25
CA ALA A 98 -15.25 2.54 -0.85
C ALA A 98 -16.69 3.05 -0.81
N ASP A 99 -17.30 3.23 -1.98
CA ASP A 99 -18.71 3.56 -2.08
C ASP A 99 -19.55 2.47 -1.41
N PRO A 100 -20.54 2.81 -0.54
CA PRO A 100 -21.39 1.81 0.09
C PRO A 100 -22.06 0.86 -0.92
N SER A 101 -22.39 1.35 -2.12
CA SER A 101 -22.98 0.54 -3.21
C SER A 101 -22.05 -0.53 -3.75
N VAL A 102 -20.73 -0.41 -3.54
CA VAL A 102 -19.79 -1.52 -3.79
C VAL A 102 -20.20 -2.72 -2.96
N TRP A 103 -20.70 -2.55 -1.74
CA TRP A 103 -21.09 -3.67 -0.90
C TRP A 103 -22.56 -4.10 -1.12
N GLU A 104 -23.39 -3.22 -1.70
CA GLU A 104 -24.80 -3.50 -1.98
C GLU A 104 -24.94 -4.38 -3.23
N GLY A 105 -25.29 -5.65 -3.02
CA GLY A 105 -25.54 -6.59 -4.12
C GLY A 105 -24.31 -7.34 -4.63
N LEU A 106 -23.11 -7.05 -4.10
CA LEU A 106 -21.96 -7.94 -4.29
C LEU A 106 -22.12 -9.19 -3.42
N GLY A 107 -22.05 -10.37 -4.04
CA GLY A 107 -21.80 -11.61 -3.30
C GLY A 107 -20.40 -11.59 -2.66
N GLU A 108 -20.18 -12.45 -1.66
CA GLU A 108 -18.90 -12.55 -0.92
C GLU A 108 -17.68 -12.64 -1.84
N GLU A 109 -17.81 -13.33 -2.98
CA GLU A 109 -16.77 -13.41 -4.01
C GLU A 109 -16.36 -12.03 -4.58
N ALA A 110 -17.33 -11.18 -4.87
CA ALA A 110 -17.05 -9.91 -5.52
C ALA A 110 -16.49 -8.89 -4.52
N ALA A 111 -16.91 -8.96 -3.25
CA ALA A 111 -16.30 -8.19 -2.16
C ALA A 111 -14.82 -8.57 -1.97
N TYR A 112 -14.51 -9.87 -1.99
CA TYR A 112 -13.13 -10.34 -1.94
C TYR A 112 -12.32 -9.92 -3.16
N ARG A 113 -12.86 -10.08 -4.38
CA ARG A 113 -12.20 -9.62 -5.62
C ARG A 113 -11.83 -8.15 -5.51
N PHE A 114 -12.78 -7.32 -5.09
CA PHE A 114 -12.57 -5.91 -4.89
C PHE A 114 -11.43 -5.63 -3.88
N ILE A 115 -11.43 -6.27 -2.72
CA ILE A 115 -10.34 -6.12 -1.74
C ILE A 115 -8.98 -6.54 -2.34
N ARG A 116 -8.94 -7.67 -3.05
CA ARG A 116 -7.69 -8.16 -3.67
C ARG A 116 -7.17 -7.20 -4.72
N ASP A 117 -8.03 -6.69 -5.60
CA ASP A 117 -7.64 -5.74 -6.64
C ASP A 117 -7.01 -4.48 -6.04
N LEU A 118 -7.54 -4.00 -4.90
CA LEU A 118 -6.94 -2.88 -4.16
C LEU A 118 -5.57 -3.24 -3.59
N GLU A 119 -5.41 -4.42 -2.99
CA GLU A 119 -4.09 -4.88 -2.52
C GLU A 119 -3.07 -5.01 -3.67
N TYR A 120 -3.52 -5.27 -4.91
CA TYR A 120 -2.65 -5.38 -6.08
C TYR A 120 -2.12 -4.03 -6.59
N VAL A 121 -2.81 -2.93 -6.32
CA VAL A 121 -2.42 -1.57 -6.79
C VAL A 121 -0.99 -1.26 -6.38
N ARG A 122 -0.57 -1.61 -5.16
CA ARG A 122 0.77 -1.29 -4.64
C ARG A 122 1.93 -1.90 -5.45
N TYR A 123 1.68 -2.98 -6.19
CA TYR A 123 2.69 -3.64 -7.04
C TYR A 123 2.81 -3.02 -8.44
N HIS A 124 1.90 -2.10 -8.79
CA HIS A 124 1.78 -1.45 -10.10
C HIS A 124 2.00 0.07 -10.03
N VAL A 125 2.78 0.49 -9.04
CA VAL A 125 3.26 1.86 -8.86
C VAL A 125 4.78 1.88 -9.06
N TYR A 126 5.25 2.65 -10.04
CA TYR A 126 6.66 2.64 -10.46
C TYR A 126 7.25 4.07 -10.49
N PRO A 127 7.40 4.75 -9.33
CA PRO A 127 7.94 6.10 -9.32
C PRO A 127 9.43 6.06 -9.65
N ARG A 128 9.89 6.94 -10.56
CA ARG A 128 11.29 6.96 -11.01
C ARG A 128 12.25 7.17 -9.84
N GLY A 129 13.29 6.34 -9.78
CA GLY A 129 14.30 6.41 -8.72
C GLY A 129 13.82 6.09 -7.30
N TYR A 130 12.62 5.51 -7.15
CA TYR A 130 12.07 5.00 -5.88
C TYR A 130 11.71 3.52 -6.05
N MET A 131 12.59 2.64 -5.57
CA MET A 131 12.43 1.18 -5.75
C MET A 131 11.81 0.56 -4.50
N VAL A 132 10.55 0.16 -4.61
CA VAL A 132 9.86 -0.62 -3.57
C VAL A 132 10.27 -2.09 -3.64
N ARG A 133 10.52 -2.68 -2.47
CA ARG A 133 10.78 -4.09 -2.24
C ARG A 133 9.80 -4.59 -1.19
N THR A 134 8.70 -5.16 -1.65
CA THR A 134 7.67 -5.75 -0.79
C THR A 134 7.75 -7.27 -0.88
N SER A 135 7.60 -7.95 0.26
CA SER A 135 7.42 -9.41 0.28
C SER A 135 5.94 -9.73 0.12
N ALA A 136 5.60 -10.69 -0.75
CA ALA A 136 4.23 -11.21 -0.81
C ALA A 136 3.85 -12.07 0.41
N LYS A 137 4.81 -12.39 1.28
CA LYS A 137 4.66 -13.25 2.46
C LYS A 137 4.76 -12.51 3.79
N SER A 138 4.91 -11.18 3.74
CA SER A 138 4.94 -10.39 4.95
C SER A 138 4.52 -8.96 4.67
N SER A 139 3.94 -8.33 5.67
CA SER A 139 3.64 -6.91 5.67
C SER A 139 4.89 -6.02 5.69
N LYS A 140 6.10 -6.54 5.41
CA LYS A 140 7.32 -5.72 5.32
C LYS A 140 7.42 -5.06 3.95
N GLU A 141 7.65 -3.76 3.96
CA GLU A 141 7.94 -2.97 2.77
C GLU A 141 9.21 -2.16 2.97
N GLN A 142 10.18 -2.40 2.10
CA GLN A 142 11.39 -1.60 2.05
C GLN A 142 11.35 -0.75 0.80
N ALA A 143 11.95 0.43 0.82
CA ALA A 143 12.14 1.22 -0.38
C ALA A 143 13.55 1.77 -0.45
N ARG A 144 14.14 1.80 -1.64
CA ARG A 144 15.38 2.52 -1.91
C ARG A 144 15.07 3.81 -2.61
N VAL A 145 15.65 4.89 -2.10
CA VAL A 145 15.54 6.21 -2.73
C VAL A 145 16.88 6.53 -3.39
N SER A 146 16.88 6.76 -4.70
CA SER A 146 18.09 7.11 -5.43
C SER A 146 18.56 8.53 -5.09
N ARG A 147 19.88 8.76 -5.14
CA ARG A 147 20.44 10.11 -4.97
C ARG A 147 20.00 11.07 -6.09
N GLU A 148 19.73 10.55 -7.28
CA GLU A 148 19.24 11.34 -8.41
C GLU A 148 17.81 11.85 -8.17
N ALA A 149 16.89 10.96 -7.79
CA ALA A 149 15.51 11.36 -7.49
C ALA A 149 15.43 12.37 -6.34
N LEU A 150 16.26 12.22 -5.31
CA LEU A 150 16.37 13.20 -4.22
C LEU A 150 16.84 14.57 -4.71
N LYS A 151 17.86 14.61 -5.56
CA LYS A 151 18.31 15.87 -6.18
C LYS A 151 17.24 16.50 -7.07
N ALA A 152 16.43 15.67 -7.73
CA ALA A 152 15.30 16.11 -8.56
C ALA A 152 14.07 16.52 -7.74
N GLY A 153 14.08 16.36 -6.42
CA GLY A 153 13.02 16.83 -5.52
C GLY A 153 11.84 15.86 -5.39
N ILE A 154 12.11 14.56 -5.37
CA ILE A 154 11.12 13.56 -4.92
C ILE A 154 10.74 13.83 -3.45
N SER A 155 9.47 13.67 -3.11
CA SER A 155 8.94 13.84 -1.75
C SER A 155 7.81 12.86 -1.47
N PHE A 156 7.46 12.67 -0.20
CA PHE A 156 6.31 11.85 0.19
C PHE A 156 4.99 12.40 -0.33
N GLU A 157 4.82 13.72 -0.39
CA GLU A 157 3.67 14.37 -1.05
C GLU A 157 3.52 13.86 -2.50
N LYS A 158 4.58 13.97 -3.31
CA LYS A 158 4.55 13.60 -4.72
C LYS A 158 4.38 12.10 -4.92
N LEU A 159 5.04 11.28 -4.08
CA LEU A 159 4.90 9.82 -4.09
C LEU A 159 3.49 9.39 -3.71
N GLY A 160 2.94 9.96 -2.63
CA GLY A 160 1.59 9.67 -2.17
C GLY A 160 0.54 10.06 -3.21
N ALA A 161 0.72 11.17 -3.92
CA ALA A 161 -0.14 11.55 -5.03
C ALA A 161 -0.18 10.48 -6.14
N VAL A 162 0.94 9.84 -6.46
CA VAL A 162 0.97 8.71 -7.42
C VAL A 162 0.11 7.54 -6.93
N TYR A 163 0.25 7.15 -5.66
CA TYR A 163 -0.57 6.09 -5.07
C TYR A 163 -2.06 6.45 -5.08
N ILE A 164 -2.41 7.67 -4.66
CA ILE A 164 -3.80 8.16 -4.67
C ILE A 164 -4.39 8.08 -6.07
N ARG A 165 -3.68 8.60 -7.08
CA ARG A 165 -4.11 8.54 -8.48
C ARG A 165 -4.42 7.12 -8.93
N LYS A 166 -3.57 6.15 -8.57
CA LYS A 166 -3.73 4.73 -8.95
C LYS A 166 -4.95 4.09 -8.27
N TYR A 167 -5.16 4.33 -6.98
CA TYR A 167 -6.34 3.82 -6.28
C TYR A 167 -7.65 4.43 -6.81
N LEU A 168 -7.64 5.72 -7.15
CA LEU A 168 -8.81 6.42 -7.70
C LEU A 168 -9.16 5.99 -9.14
N GLN A 169 -8.36 5.16 -9.81
CA GLN A 169 -8.76 4.53 -11.07
C GLN A 169 -9.89 3.51 -10.88
N ASN A 170 -10.05 2.98 -9.66
CA ASN A 170 -11.17 2.12 -9.33
C ASN A 170 -12.41 2.99 -9.01
N PRO A 171 -13.49 2.91 -9.81
CA PRO A 171 -14.68 3.75 -9.61
C PRO A 171 -15.43 3.47 -8.31
N GLY A 172 -15.17 2.34 -7.66
CA GLY A 172 -15.71 2.01 -6.34
C GLY A 172 -15.01 2.72 -5.19
N ILE A 173 -13.94 3.49 -5.43
CA ILE A 173 -13.19 4.22 -4.41
C ILE A 173 -13.56 5.70 -4.43
N GLN A 174 -14.06 6.19 -3.29
CA GLN A 174 -14.47 7.59 -3.12
C GLN A 174 -13.32 8.48 -2.64
N SER A 175 -12.47 7.96 -1.75
CA SER A 175 -11.32 8.71 -1.24
C SER A 175 -10.18 7.82 -0.75
N VAL A 176 -8.97 8.36 -0.79
CA VAL A 176 -7.72 7.66 -0.46
C VAL A 176 -6.87 8.53 0.47
N GLN A 177 -6.47 7.98 1.62
CA GLN A 177 -5.45 8.58 2.46
C GLN A 177 -4.19 7.71 2.43
N VAL A 178 -3.06 8.29 2.05
CA VAL A 178 -1.76 7.61 2.07
C VAL A 178 -0.93 8.15 3.22
N LEU A 179 -0.67 7.31 4.20
CA LEU A 179 0.11 7.64 5.38
C LEU A 179 1.54 7.13 5.19
N PHE A 180 2.51 8.03 5.36
CA PHE A 180 3.93 7.70 5.47
C PHE A 180 4.39 7.95 6.89
N LEU A 181 4.94 6.92 7.53
CA LEU A 181 5.52 6.99 8.86
C LEU A 181 7.03 6.79 8.70
N THR A 182 7.82 7.81 9.01
CA THR A 182 9.27 7.81 8.78
C THR A 182 10.05 8.08 10.06
N GLY A 183 11.01 7.22 10.37
CA GLY A 183 11.89 7.41 11.53
C GLY A 183 11.18 7.39 12.89
N LEU A 184 10.00 6.77 12.98
CA LEU A 184 9.34 6.54 14.26
C LEU A 184 10.18 5.59 15.12
N TYR A 185 10.17 5.81 16.43
CA TYR A 185 10.95 5.01 17.37
C TYR A 185 10.55 3.53 17.40
N SER A 186 9.26 3.24 17.19
CA SER A 186 8.74 1.87 17.15
C SER A 186 7.59 1.76 16.16
N LEU A 187 7.59 0.68 15.38
CA LEU A 187 6.49 0.30 14.49
C LEU A 187 5.68 -0.90 15.00
N VAL A 188 5.94 -1.39 16.22
CA VAL A 188 5.28 -2.56 16.80
C VAL A 188 3.75 -2.47 16.79
N PRO A 189 3.11 -1.34 17.18
CA PRO A 189 1.65 -1.24 17.10
C PRO A 189 1.12 -1.41 15.68
N PHE A 190 1.78 -0.80 14.69
CA PHE A 190 1.40 -0.89 13.28
C PHE A 190 1.66 -2.29 12.68
N GLN A 191 2.67 -3.01 13.16
CA GLN A 191 2.92 -4.41 12.79
C GLN A 191 1.78 -5.33 13.27
N LYS A 192 1.25 -5.08 14.47
CA LYS A 192 0.07 -5.78 14.99
C LYS A 192 -1.16 -5.54 14.10
N GLU A 193 -1.44 -4.27 13.77
CA GLU A 193 -2.56 -3.89 12.90
C GLU A 193 -2.42 -4.47 11.49
N ALA A 194 -1.20 -4.51 10.94
CA ALA A 194 -0.94 -5.17 9.66
C ALA A 194 -1.21 -6.68 9.70
N GLY A 195 -0.91 -7.35 10.83
CA GLY A 195 -1.25 -8.75 11.03
C GLY A 195 -2.76 -8.98 11.11
N GLN A 196 -3.52 -8.05 11.69
CA GLN A 196 -4.98 -8.10 11.67
C GLN A 196 -5.55 -7.88 10.26
N ALA A 197 -4.99 -6.94 9.50
CA ALA A 197 -5.38 -6.72 8.10
C ALA A 197 -5.13 -7.97 7.23
N GLU A 198 -3.99 -8.65 7.44
CA GLU A 198 -3.69 -9.93 6.78
C GLU A 198 -4.68 -11.03 7.19
N ALA A 199 -5.03 -11.13 8.47
CA ALA A 199 -6.01 -12.09 8.97
C ALA A 199 -7.42 -11.88 8.36
N VAL A 200 -7.83 -10.63 8.11
CA VAL A 200 -9.07 -10.32 7.39
C VAL A 200 -9.01 -10.89 5.96
N THR A 201 -7.93 -10.62 5.24
CA THR A 201 -7.73 -11.14 3.88
C THR A 201 -7.68 -12.67 3.87
N GLU A 202 -7.05 -13.31 4.85
CA GLU A 202 -7.05 -14.78 5.00
C GLU A 202 -8.44 -15.34 5.30
N ALA A 203 -9.21 -14.72 6.19
CA ALA A 203 -10.56 -15.15 6.50
C ALA A 203 -11.46 -15.12 5.24
N LEU A 204 -11.36 -14.06 4.44
CA LEU A 204 -12.09 -13.97 3.16
C LEU A 204 -11.63 -15.05 2.17
N ASN A 205 -10.32 -15.33 2.08
CA ASN A 205 -9.81 -16.44 1.29
C ASN A 205 -10.40 -17.80 1.73
N HIS A 206 -10.57 -18.01 3.03
CA HIS A 206 -11.09 -19.27 3.58
C HIS A 206 -12.58 -19.46 3.29
N ILE A 207 -13.38 -18.39 3.39
CA ILE A 207 -14.81 -18.41 3.05
C ILE A 207 -15.00 -18.83 1.58
N LEU A 208 -14.15 -18.33 0.68
CA LEU A 208 -14.28 -18.60 -0.75
C LEU A 208 -13.74 -19.94 -1.24
N LYS A 209 -12.85 -20.60 -0.49
CA LYS A 209 -12.38 -21.97 -0.82
C LYS A 209 -13.52 -23.00 -0.76
N GLY A 210 -14.65 -22.68 -0.14
CA GLY A 210 -15.85 -23.52 -0.11
C GLY A 210 -16.78 -23.37 -1.33
N MET A 211 -16.55 -22.38 -2.21
CA MET A 211 -17.40 -22.13 -3.38
C MET A 211 -16.79 -22.76 -4.66
N PRO A 212 -17.60 -23.39 -5.53
CA PRO A 212 -17.11 -23.94 -6.79
C PRO A 212 -16.63 -22.81 -7.72
N MET A 213 -15.32 -22.59 -7.75
CA MET A 213 -14.66 -21.60 -8.59
C MET A 213 -14.77 -21.98 -10.06
N ASN A 214 -15.51 -21.20 -10.84
CA ASN A 214 -15.66 -21.41 -12.28
C ASN A 214 -14.54 -20.66 -13.04
N CYS A 215 -13.34 -21.25 -13.07
CA CYS A 215 -12.14 -20.63 -13.64
C CYS A 215 -12.24 -20.30 -15.14
N GLY A 216 -13.22 -20.86 -15.87
CA GLY A 216 -13.44 -20.59 -17.29
C GLY A 216 -14.00 -19.20 -17.60
N THR A 217 -14.63 -18.54 -16.62
CA THR A 217 -15.24 -17.20 -16.75
C THR A 217 -14.72 -16.24 -15.66
N CYS A 218 -13.60 -16.58 -15.03
CA CYS A 218 -13.08 -15.83 -13.89
C CYS A 218 -12.22 -14.67 -14.37
N ASP A 219 -12.64 -13.42 -14.10
CA ASP A 219 -11.87 -12.22 -14.46
C ASP A 219 -10.52 -12.12 -13.73
N LEU A 220 -10.37 -12.84 -12.61
CA LEU A 220 -9.09 -12.99 -11.92
C LEU A 220 -8.10 -13.90 -12.65
N LYS A 221 -8.47 -14.50 -13.79
CA LYS A 221 -7.60 -15.44 -14.52
C LYS A 221 -6.26 -14.82 -14.89
N VAL A 222 -6.23 -13.54 -15.27
CA VAL A 222 -4.97 -12.83 -15.56
C VAL A 222 -4.04 -12.85 -14.35
N ILE A 223 -4.60 -12.57 -13.16
CA ILE A 223 -3.85 -12.57 -11.89
C ILE A 223 -3.41 -13.99 -11.51
N CYS A 224 -4.28 -14.98 -11.68
CA CYS A 224 -3.95 -16.38 -11.43
C CYS A 224 -2.85 -16.89 -12.37
N ASP A 225 -2.93 -16.56 -13.67
CA ASP A 225 -1.96 -16.94 -14.68
C ASP A 225 -0.58 -16.28 -14.42
N GLU A 226 -0.55 -15.04 -13.94
CA GLU A 226 0.69 -14.37 -13.51
C GLU A 226 1.31 -15.04 -12.26
N VAL A 227 0.48 -15.38 -11.27
CA VAL A 227 0.93 -16.09 -10.06
C VAL A 227 1.39 -17.51 -10.38
N GLU A 228 0.71 -18.22 -11.28
CA GLU A 228 1.11 -19.53 -11.78
C GLU A 228 2.40 -19.44 -12.60
N GLY A 229 2.55 -18.42 -13.45
CA GLY A 229 3.80 -18.12 -14.16
C GLY A 229 4.96 -17.93 -13.19
N MET A 230 4.76 -17.19 -12.09
CA MET A 230 5.74 -17.05 -11.02
C MET A 230 6.04 -18.39 -10.31
N ARG A 231 5.04 -19.23 -10.05
CA ARG A 231 5.25 -20.57 -9.46
C ARG A 231 6.05 -21.50 -10.39
N ALA A 232 5.77 -21.48 -11.68
CA ALA A 232 6.47 -22.29 -12.68
C ALA A 232 7.96 -21.90 -12.78
N LEU A 233 8.29 -20.61 -12.66
CA LEU A 233 9.68 -20.11 -12.60
C LEU A 233 10.44 -20.62 -11.37
N HIS A 234 9.76 -20.79 -10.22
CA HIS A 234 10.36 -21.40 -9.03
C HIS A 234 10.54 -22.92 -9.14
N GLN A 235 9.65 -23.62 -9.85
CA GLN A 235 9.78 -25.07 -10.08
C GLN A 235 10.88 -25.42 -11.08
N LYS A 236 11.14 -24.55 -12.08
CA LYS A 236 12.26 -24.73 -13.04
C LYS A 236 13.66 -24.53 -12.42
N LYS A 237 13.75 -24.07 -11.18
CA LYS A 237 15.02 -23.90 -10.43
C LYS A 237 15.28 -25.03 -9.43
N ARG A 238 14.55 -26.14 -9.52
CA ARG A 238 14.83 -27.40 -8.80
C ARG A 238 15.28 -28.48 -9.76
#